data_AF-A0A2T0T2I7-F1
#
_entry.id   AF-A0A2T0T2I7-F1
#
_cell.length_a   1.000
_cell.length_b   1.000
_cell.length_c   1.000
_cell.angle_alpha   90.00
_cell.angle_beta   90.00
_cell.angle_gamma   90.00
#
_symmetry.space_group_name_H-M   'P 1'
#
loop_
_entity.id
_entity.type
_entity.pdbx_description
1 polymer ?
#
loop_
_entity_poly.entity_id
_entity_poly.type
_entity_poly.pdbx_seq_one_letter_code
_entity_poly.pdbx_strand_id
1 'polypeptide(L)'
;MDVTLLYRKALRQADFGRLDAAESTLREVLAVAERGSAARVRALVVLGDLLCELGRAAEAVPLLDEALAGAPDVDDLLDHELDRARALRRGHGG
;
A
#
# COMPACT_ATOMS: atom_id res chain seq x y z
N MET A 1 15.23 6.31 -10.31
CA MET A 1 14.23 7.13 -9.59
C MET A 1 14.17 6.64 -8.17
N ASP A 2 14.20 7.54 -7.18
CA ASP A 2 14.11 7.17 -5.77
C ASP A 2 12.70 6.75 -5.39
N VAL A 3 12.51 5.44 -5.19
CA VAL A 3 11.25 4.83 -4.74
C VAL A 3 10.69 5.50 -3.48
N THR A 4 11.58 5.87 -2.56
CA THR A 4 11.24 6.57 -1.31
C THR A 4 10.66 7.96 -1.57
N LEU A 5 11.17 8.69 -2.57
CA LEU A 5 10.67 10.02 -2.91
C LEU A 5 9.27 9.94 -3.53
N LEU A 6 9.06 8.97 -4.42
CA LEU A 6 7.74 8.69 -5.02
C LEU A 6 6.72 8.31 -3.95
N TYR A 7 7.09 7.45 -3.01
CA TYR A 7 6.23 7.08 -1.89
C TYR A 7 5.85 8.30 -1.03
N ARG A 8 6.81 9.15 -0.68
CA ARG A 8 6.52 10.38 0.10
C ARG A 8 5.63 11.35 -0.65
N LYS A 9 5.76 11.43 -1.98
CA LYS A 9 4.89 12.25 -2.84
C LYS A 9 3.45 11.72 -2.80
N ALA A 10 3.27 10.41 -2.94
CA ALA A 10 1.97 9.77 -2.84
C ALA A 10 1.28 10.07 -1.50
N LEU A 11 2.01 9.93 -0.38
CA LEU A 11 1.46 10.24 0.94
C LEU A 11 0.97 11.68 1.06
N ARG A 12 1.76 12.65 0.57
CA ARG A 12 1.34 14.06 0.56
C ARG A 12 0.10 14.28 -0.30
N GLN A 13 0.01 13.63 -1.46
CA GLN A 13 -1.16 13.76 -2.32
C GLN A 13 -2.42 13.23 -1.61
N ALA A 14 -2.32 12.07 -0.94
CA ALA A 14 -3.40 11.51 -0.14
C ALA A 14 -3.82 12.46 1.00
N ASP A 15 -2.86 13.03 1.73
CA ASP A 15 -3.10 14.00 2.81
C ASP A 15 -3.82 15.27 2.31
N PHE A 16 -3.50 15.73 1.10
CA PHE A 16 -4.21 16.84 0.44
C PHE A 16 -5.55 16.44 -0.21
N GLY A 17 -6.03 15.20 -0.01
CA GLY A 17 -7.27 14.69 -0.61
C GLY A 17 -7.20 14.44 -2.11
N ARG A 18 -6.00 14.47 -2.71
CA ARG A 18 -5.78 14.17 -4.14
C ARG A 18 -5.63 12.66 -4.34
N LEU A 19 -6.71 11.94 -4.05
CA LEU A 19 -6.73 10.47 -4.00
C LEU A 19 -6.34 9.84 -5.36
N ASP A 20 -6.83 10.36 -6.48
CA ASP A 20 -6.47 9.88 -7.83
C ASP A 20 -4.97 10.01 -8.13
N ALA A 21 -4.38 11.16 -7.80
CA ALA A 21 -2.96 11.40 -8.01
C ALA A 21 -2.09 10.55 -7.07
N ALA A 22 -2.56 10.32 -5.84
CA ALA A 22 -1.93 9.43 -4.87
C ALA A 22 -1.94 7.98 -5.38
N GLU A 23 -3.10 7.49 -5.84
CA GLU A 23 -3.28 6.17 -6.43
C GLU A 23 -2.32 5.94 -7.61
N SER A 24 -2.25 6.89 -8.54
CA SER A 24 -1.34 6.82 -9.68
C SER A 24 0.13 6.75 -9.24
N THR A 25 0.53 7.64 -8.31
CA THR A 25 1.90 7.68 -7.79
C THR A 25 2.26 6.41 -7.00
N LEU A 26 1.32 5.83 -6.26
CA LEU A 26 1.52 4.55 -5.57
C LEU A 26 1.73 3.40 -6.55
N ARG A 27 0.99 3.37 -7.67
CA ARG A 27 1.23 2.37 -8.72
C ARG A 27 2.60 2.55 -9.38
N GLU A 28 3.08 3.78 -9.55
CA GLU A 28 4.46 4.01 -10.00
C GLU A 28 5.47 3.43 -9.01
N VAL A 29 5.25 3.62 -7.69
CA VAL A 29 6.09 3.00 -6.64
C VAL A 29 6.10 1.48 -6.81
N LEU A 30 4.93 0.85 -7.01
CA LEU A 30 4.83 -0.60 -7.23
C LEU A 30 5.50 -1.06 -8.53
N ALA A 31 5.61 -0.22 -9.55
CA ALA A 31 6.29 -0.56 -10.79
C ALA A 31 7.82 -0.56 -10.64
N VAL A 32 8.37 0.30 -9.77
CA VAL A 32 9.82 0.46 -9.61
C VAL A 32 10.39 -0.21 -8.35
N ALA A 33 9.57 -0.48 -7.34
CA ALA A 33 9.99 -1.10 -6.09
C ALA A 33 10.23 -2.61 -6.26
N GLU A 34 11.38 -3.08 -5.78
CA GLU A 34 11.71 -4.51 -5.77
C GLU A 34 10.69 -5.32 -4.96
N ARG A 35 10.42 -6.55 -5.42
CA ARG A 35 9.52 -7.47 -4.70
C ARG A 35 10.12 -7.82 -3.34
N GLY A 36 9.30 -7.81 -2.30
CA GLY A 36 9.74 -8.01 -0.91
C GLY A 36 10.43 -6.79 -0.27
N SER A 37 10.60 -5.68 -1.00
CA SER A 37 11.12 -4.46 -0.38
C SER A 37 10.09 -3.80 0.55
N ALA A 38 10.55 -3.22 1.66
CA ALA A 38 9.71 -2.48 2.59
C ALA A 38 8.93 -1.34 1.92
N ALA A 39 9.52 -0.68 0.91
CA ALA A 39 8.85 0.36 0.14
C ALA A 39 7.66 -0.18 -0.67
N ARG A 40 7.79 -1.39 -1.26
CA ARG A 40 6.69 -2.05 -1.97
C ARG A 40 5.57 -2.43 -1.00
N VAL A 41 5.90 -3.06 0.13
CA VAL A 41 4.90 -3.47 1.14
C VAL A 41 4.12 -2.26 1.63
N ARG A 42 4.81 -1.19 2.03
CA ARG A 42 4.16 0.07 2.45
C ARG A 42 3.25 0.66 1.37
N ALA A 43 3.71 0.69 0.12
CA ALA A 43 2.90 1.20 -0.98
C ALA A 43 1.65 0.35 -1.24
N LEU A 44 1.74 -0.99 -1.13
CA LEU A 44 0.59 -1.89 -1.25
C LEU A 44 -0.45 -1.62 -0.15
N VAL A 45 0.00 -1.45 1.10
CA VAL A 45 -0.89 -1.19 2.23
C VAL A 45 -1.58 0.17 2.11
N VAL A 46 -0.83 1.22 1.79
CA VAL A 46 -1.40 2.57 1.60
C VAL A 46 -2.36 2.61 0.41
N LEU A 47 -2.05 1.92 -0.69
CA LEU A 47 -2.95 1.83 -1.83
C LEU A 47 -4.21 1.04 -1.50
N GLY A 48 -4.09 -0.05 -0.75
CA GLY A 48 -5.23 -0.83 -0.28
C GLY A 48 -6.15 0.00 0.62
N ASP A 49 -5.59 0.76 1.56
CA ASP A 49 -6.31 1.68 2.43
C ASP A 49 -7.07 2.74 1.62
N LEU A 50 -6.37 3.39 0.69
CA LEU A 50 -6.95 4.39 -0.23
C LEU A 50 -8.13 3.82 -1.02
N LEU A 51 -7.98 2.61 -1.56
CA LEU A 51 -9.04 1.95 -2.32
C LEU A 51 -10.24 1.57 -1.44
N CYS A 52 -10.01 1.15 -0.20
CA CYS A 52 -11.10 0.91 0.77
C CYS A 52 -11.88 2.20 1.07
N GLU A 53 -11.19 3.32 1.31
CA GLU A 53 -11.83 4.63 1.54
C GLU A 53 -12.63 5.11 0.32
N LEU A 54 -12.20 4.73 -0.88
CA LEU A 54 -12.92 4.99 -2.14
C LEU A 54 -14.06 3.99 -2.41
N GLY A 55 -14.32 3.03 -1.53
CA GLY A 55 -15.33 1.98 -1.71
C GLY A 55 -14.95 0.89 -2.72
N ARG A 56 -13.69 0.86 -3.18
CA ARG A 56 -13.12 -0.08 -4.15
C ARG A 56 -12.41 -1.24 -3.46
N ALA A 57 -13.01 -1.76 -2.39
CA ALA A 57 -12.38 -2.79 -1.56
C ALA A 57 -12.04 -4.09 -2.33
N ALA A 58 -12.82 -4.42 -3.36
CA ALA A 58 -12.53 -5.56 -4.25
C ALA A 58 -11.15 -5.45 -4.94
N GLU A 59 -10.68 -4.24 -5.21
CA GLU A 59 -9.35 -3.98 -5.77
C GLU A 59 -8.27 -3.91 -4.69
N ALA A 60 -8.63 -3.52 -3.46
CA ALA A 60 -7.74 -3.45 -2.32
C ALA A 60 -7.29 -4.85 -1.85
N VAL A 61 -8.23 -5.80 -1.75
CA VAL A 61 -7.98 -7.16 -1.23
C VAL A 61 -6.77 -7.85 -1.86
N PRO A 62 -6.62 -7.95 -3.19
CA PRO A 62 -5.46 -8.61 -3.79
C PRO A 62 -4.14 -7.88 -3.50
N LEU A 63 -4.16 -6.55 -3.35
CA LEU A 63 -2.97 -5.77 -3.02
C LEU A 63 -2.53 -5.99 -1.57
N LEU A 64 -3.49 -6.06 -0.66
CA LEU A 64 -3.24 -6.37 0.75
C LEU A 64 -2.73 -7.81 0.92
N ASP A 65 -3.23 -8.75 0.11
CA ASP A 65 -2.72 -10.12 0.11
C ASP A 65 -1.26 -10.19 -0.39
N GLU A 66 -0.93 -9.46 -1.45
CA GLU A 66 0.46 -9.33 -1.92
C GLU A 66 1.36 -8.71 -0.85
N ALA A 67 0.88 -7.72 -0.10
CA ALA A 67 1.65 -7.10 0.99
C ALA A 67 1.98 -8.12 2.09
N LEU A 68 1.02 -8.98 2.44
CA LEU A 68 1.19 -10.03 3.44
C LEU A 68 2.08 -11.18 2.95
N ALA A 69 1.96 -11.55 1.67
CA ALA A 69 2.75 -12.61 1.05
C ALA A 69 4.21 -12.19 0.79
N GLY A 70 4.46 -10.90 0.58
CA GLY A 70 5.79 -10.32 0.35
C GLY A 70 6.62 -10.11 1.62
N ALA A 71 6.07 -10.41 2.80
CA ALA A 71 6.68 -10.15 4.10
C ALA A 71 7.41 -11.30 4.81
N PRO A 72 7.85 -12.42 4.19
CA PRO A 72 8.24 -13.59 4.97
C PRO A 72 9.61 -13.51 5.68
N ASP A 73 10.38 -12.43 5.61
CA ASP A 73 11.70 -12.39 6.30
C ASP A 73 12.26 -10.98 6.61
N VAL A 74 11.46 -9.91 6.48
CA VAL A 74 12.00 -8.53 6.45
C VAL A 74 11.46 -7.70 7.61
N ASP A 75 12.14 -7.81 8.77
CA ASP A 75 12.28 -6.77 9.81
C ASP A 75 10.98 -6.36 10.56
N ASP A 76 11.04 -6.23 11.90
CA ASP A 76 9.94 -5.69 12.75
C ASP A 76 9.40 -4.32 12.28
N LEU A 77 10.13 -3.65 11.39
CA LEU A 77 9.78 -2.38 10.77
C LEU A 77 8.47 -2.40 9.95
N LEU A 78 7.98 -3.58 9.55
CA LEU A 78 6.76 -3.73 8.76
C LEU A 78 5.54 -4.20 9.56
N ASP A 79 5.66 -4.53 10.85
CA ASP A 79 4.56 -5.06 11.66
C ASP A 79 3.31 -4.17 11.64
N HIS A 80 3.49 -2.85 11.74
CA HIS A 80 2.39 -1.90 11.68
C HIS A 80 1.63 -1.97 10.35
N GLU A 81 2.34 -2.06 9.23
CA GLU A 81 1.73 -2.11 7.90
C GLU A 81 1.01 -3.43 7.67
N LEU A 82 1.59 -4.54 8.15
CA LEU A 82 1.00 -5.87 8.03
C LEU A 82 -0.24 -6.03 8.91
N ASP A 83 -0.23 -5.46 10.12
CA ASP A 83 -1.41 -5.42 10.98
C ASP A 83 -2.54 -4.62 10.32
N ARG A 84 -2.22 -3.43 9.79
CA ARG A 84 -3.17 -2.61 9.04
C ARG A 84 -3.73 -3.34 7.82
N ALA A 85 -2.88 -4.03 7.06
CA ALA A 85 -3.31 -4.82 5.91
C ALA A 85 -4.28 -5.93 6.31
N ARG A 86 -4.01 -6.63 7.42
CA ARG A 86 -4.91 -7.66 7.96
C ARG A 86 -6.24 -7.05 8.42
N ALA A 87 -6.21 -5.88 9.05
CA ALA A 87 -7.41 -5.18 9.51
C ALA A 87 -8.31 -4.77 8.34
N LEU A 88 -7.75 -4.12 7.33
CA LEU A 88 -8.45 -3.70 6.11
C LEU A 88 -9.04 -4.91 5.37
N ARG A 89 -8.27 -5.98 5.20
CA ARG A 89 -8.74 -7.21 4.54
C ARG A 89 -9.90 -7.86 5.29
N ARG A 90 -9.88 -7.84 6.64
CA ARG A 90 -10.97 -8.40 7.46
C ARG A 90 -12.22 -7.51 7.47
N GLY A 91 -12.06 -6.19 7.42
CA GLY A 91 -13.19 -5.25 7.41
C GLY A 91 -14.05 -5.31 6.15
N HIS A 92 -13.49 -5.80 5.04
CA HIS A 92 -14.14 -5.79 3.72
C HIS A 92 -14.28 -7.17 3.05
N GLY A 93 -13.97 -8.26 3.79
CA GLY A 93 -14.04 -9.63 3.29
C GLY A 93 -15.33 -10.39 3.63
N GLY A 94 -16.44 -9.69 3.90
CA GLY A 94 -17.73 -10.25 4.29
C GLY A 94 -18.80 -10.09 3.20
#